data_AF-A0A091CCB9-F1
#
_entry.id   AF-A0A091CCB9-F1
#
_cell.length_a   1.000
_cell.length_b   1.000
_cell.length_c   1.000
_cell.angle_alpha   90.00
_cell.angle_beta   90.00
_cell.angle_gamma   90.00
#
_symmetry.space_group_name_H-M   'P 1'
#
loop_
_entity.id
_entity.type
_entity.pdbx_description
1 polymer ?
#
loop_
_entity_poly.entity_id
_entity_poly.type
_entity_poly.pdbx_seq_one_letter_code
_entity_poly.pdbx_strand_id
1 'polypeptide(L)'
;MLGIGAIIGTGIFVVTGQASANYAGPASMISFIIAALVVVLNGICFAEFASRVPVSGGPYSYMYVVFGELTAWIAGWLLICEYMLAVSSVAAGWSGYFQGFLSNWGIELPQALTAGYNPEQGTYIDLIAALVMVLITLWVTQEAKKRFTT
;
A
#
# COMPACT_ATOMS: atom_id res chain seq x y z
N MET A 1 0.34 18.68 -2.76
CA MET A 1 1.64 17.99 -2.70
C MET A 1 1.56 16.71 -1.85
N LEU A 2 0.75 15.73 -2.28
CA LEU A 2 0.62 14.42 -1.63
C LEU A 2 1.40 13.29 -2.35
N GLY A 3 1.99 13.57 -3.53
CA GLY A 3 2.43 12.54 -4.46
C GLY A 3 3.63 11.71 -4.00
N ILE A 4 4.76 12.33 -3.68
CA ILE A 4 6.01 11.59 -3.41
C ILE A 4 5.91 10.78 -2.11
N GLY A 5 5.33 11.36 -1.05
CA GLY A 5 5.17 10.67 0.24
C GLY A 5 4.17 9.51 0.22
N ALA A 6 3.24 9.48 -0.73
CA ALA A 6 2.32 8.36 -0.92
C ALA A 6 2.95 7.21 -1.74
N ILE A 7 3.99 7.49 -2.54
CA ILE A 7 4.63 6.50 -3.43
C ILE A 7 5.81 5.81 -2.74
N ILE A 8 6.59 6.52 -1.93
CA ILE A 8 7.74 5.95 -1.22
C ILE A 8 7.23 5.22 0.04
N GLY A 9 7.29 3.88 0.03
CA GLY A 9 6.82 3.05 1.14
C GLY A 9 7.49 1.68 1.18
N THR A 10 6.85 0.73 1.87
CA THR A 10 7.37 -0.64 2.08
C THR A 10 7.70 -1.41 0.80
N GLY A 11 7.09 -1.04 -0.34
CA GLY A 11 7.35 -1.66 -1.63
C GLY A 11 8.84 -1.62 -2.03
N ILE A 12 9.49 -0.46 -1.94
CA ILE A 12 10.90 -0.36 -2.33
C ILE A 12 11.84 -1.05 -1.34
N PHE A 13 11.45 -1.08 -0.07
CA PHE A 13 12.28 -1.53 1.04
C PHE A 13 12.21 -3.05 1.24
N VAL A 14 11.01 -3.64 1.22
CA VAL A 14 10.80 -5.07 1.47
C VAL A 14 10.64 -5.85 0.16
N VAL A 15 9.70 -5.43 -0.68
CA VAL A 15 9.26 -6.22 -1.84
C VAL A 15 10.36 -6.29 -2.90
N THR A 16 11.12 -5.21 -3.10
CA THR A 16 12.29 -5.20 -4.01
C THR A 16 13.32 -6.27 -3.65
N GLY A 17 13.62 -6.43 -2.35
CA GLY A 17 14.59 -7.41 -1.88
C GLY A 17 14.14 -8.84 -2.15
N GLN A 18 12.88 -9.14 -1.82
CA GLN A 18 12.27 -10.45 -2.10
C GLN A 18 12.14 -10.73 -3.60
N ALA A 19 11.76 -9.73 -4.39
CA ALA A 19 11.66 -9.84 -5.84
C ALA A 19 13.02 -10.12 -6.49
N SER A 20 14.06 -9.44 -6.01
CA SER A 20 15.43 -9.63 -6.50
C SER A 20 15.99 -10.99 -6.08
N ALA A 21 15.75 -11.43 -4.84
CA ALA A 21 16.26 -12.70 -4.35
C ALA A 21 15.60 -13.92 -5.02
N ASN A 22 14.28 -13.88 -5.25
CA ASN A 22 13.52 -15.06 -5.68
C ASN A 22 13.19 -15.11 -7.18
N TYR A 23 13.19 -13.98 -7.89
CA TYR A 23 12.70 -13.94 -9.28
C TYR A 23 13.75 -13.45 -10.27
N ALA A 24 14.30 -12.24 -10.11
CA ALA A 24 15.05 -11.58 -11.18
C ALA A 24 16.56 -11.45 -10.95
N GLY A 25 17.07 -11.56 -9.72
CA GLY A 25 18.49 -11.42 -9.41
C GLY A 25 19.06 -10.07 -9.89
N PRO A 26 20.24 -10.04 -10.53
CA PRO A 26 20.84 -8.82 -11.09
C PRO A 26 19.97 -8.12 -12.16
N ALA A 27 19.06 -8.86 -12.81
CA ALA A 27 18.19 -8.32 -13.86
C ALA A 27 17.00 -7.50 -13.31
N SER A 28 16.83 -7.40 -11.99
CA SER A 28 15.74 -6.64 -11.34
C SER A 28 15.69 -5.18 -11.79
N MET A 29 16.83 -4.59 -12.13
CA MET A 29 16.91 -3.22 -12.65
C MET A 29 16.14 -3.04 -13.97
N ILE A 30 16.16 -4.05 -14.85
CA ILE A 30 15.44 -4.00 -16.13
C ILE A 30 13.92 -4.01 -15.87
N SER A 31 13.47 -4.84 -14.92
CA SER A 31 12.06 -4.88 -14.51
C SER A 31 11.59 -3.52 -13.95
N PHE A 32 12.42 -2.85 -13.15
CA PHE A 32 12.09 -1.50 -12.64
C PHE A 32 12.01 -0.45 -13.75
N ILE A 33 12.89 -0.50 -14.75
CA ILE A 33 12.86 0.44 -15.88
C ILE A 33 11.55 0.27 -16.67
N ILE A 34 11.16 -0.97 -16.96
CA ILE A 34 9.91 -1.26 -17.68
C ILE A 34 8.71 -0.80 -16.85
N ALA A 35 8.67 -1.12 -15.55
CA ALA A 35 7.61 -0.68 -14.65
C ALA A 35 7.50 0.85 -14.59
N ALA A 36 8.64 1.56 -14.50
CA ALA A 36 8.68 3.02 -14.49
C ALA A 36 8.08 3.62 -15.77
N LEU A 37 8.39 3.05 -16.93
CA LEU A 37 7.84 3.49 -18.21
C LEU A 37 6.31 3.33 -18.25
N VAL A 38 5.78 2.20 -17.78
CA VAL A 38 4.34 1.96 -17.69
C VAL A 38 3.67 2.96 -16.73
N VAL A 39 4.28 3.25 -15.58
CA VAL A 39 3.74 4.21 -14.61
C VAL A 39 3.74 5.63 -15.17
N VAL A 40 4.75 6.03 -15.93
CA VAL A 40 4.78 7.36 -16.59
C VAL A 40 3.65 7.47 -17.61
N LEU A 41 3.45 6.45 -18.46
CA LEU A 41 2.36 6.44 -19.43
C LEU A 41 1.00 6.51 -18.73
N ASN A 42 0.80 5.72 -17.67
CA ASN A 42 -0.41 5.77 -16.85
C ASN A 42 -0.62 7.16 -16.22
N GLY A 43 0.45 7.78 -15.71
CA GLY A 43 0.42 9.13 -15.13
C GLY A 43 -0.02 10.20 -16.13
N ILE A 44 0.40 10.11 -17.39
CA ILE A 44 -0.03 11.01 -18.46
C ILE A 44 -1.53 10.83 -18.74
N CYS A 45 -2.04 9.60 -18.82
CA CYS A 45 -3.47 9.33 -18.99
C CYS A 45 -4.30 9.90 -17.82
N PHE A 46 -3.84 9.73 -16.58
CA PHE A 46 -4.51 10.31 -15.41
C PHE A 46 -4.46 11.84 -15.40
N ALA A 47 -3.36 12.45 -15.84
CA ALA A 47 -3.26 13.90 -15.98
C ALA A 47 -4.26 14.44 -17.01
N GLU A 48 -4.44 13.73 -18.13
CA GLU A 48 -5.44 14.06 -19.15
C GLU A 48 -6.87 14.01 -18.57
N PHE A 49 -7.24 12.96 -17.85
CA PHE A 49 -8.55 12.86 -17.18
C PHE A 49 -8.75 13.96 -16.13
N ALA A 50 -7.74 14.23 -15.31
CA ALA A 50 -7.79 15.27 -14.28
C ALA A 50 -7.98 16.68 -14.88
N SER A 51 -7.44 16.94 -16.08
CA SER A 51 -7.62 18.22 -16.77
C SER A 51 -9.01 18.42 -17.37
N ARG A 52 -9.70 17.33 -17.75
CA ARG A 52 -11.02 17.37 -18.41
C ARG A 52 -12.20 17.31 -17.44
N VAL A 53 -12.02 16.68 -16.29
CA VAL A 53 -13.10 16.48 -15.32
C VAL A 53 -12.75 17.24 -14.03
N PRO A 54 -13.26 18.46 -13.82
CA PRO A 54 -12.92 19.30 -12.67
C PRO A 54 -13.72 18.89 -11.41
N VAL A 55 -13.84 17.58 -11.17
CA VAL A 55 -14.50 17.02 -9.97
C VAL A 55 -13.44 16.42 -9.06
N SER A 56 -13.57 16.65 -7.75
CA SER A 56 -12.68 16.05 -6.74
C SER A 56 -13.07 14.58 -6.48
N GLY A 57 -13.01 13.77 -7.53
CA GLY A 57 -13.40 12.38 -7.50
C GLY A 57 -12.32 11.55 -8.17
N GLY A 58 -11.78 10.57 -7.46
CA GLY A 58 -10.73 9.69 -7.95
C GLY A 58 -11.15 8.81 -9.15
N PRO A 59 -10.50 7.66 -9.35
CA PRO A 59 -10.75 6.78 -10.50
C PRO A 59 -12.23 6.42 -10.71
N TYR A 60 -13.00 6.29 -9.63
CA TYR A 60 -14.44 6.06 -9.65
C TYR A 60 -15.21 7.14 -10.44
N SER A 61 -14.97 8.42 -10.16
CA SER A 61 -15.68 9.51 -10.80
C SER A 61 -15.27 9.70 -12.26
N TYR A 62 -14.00 9.44 -12.58
CA TYR A 62 -13.54 9.44 -13.97
C TYR A 62 -14.22 8.33 -14.78
N MET A 63 -14.32 7.12 -14.23
CA MET A 63 -15.00 6.01 -14.90
C MET A 63 -16.50 6.26 -15.04
N TYR A 64 -17.13 6.90 -14.06
CA TYR A 64 -18.56 7.25 -14.12
C TYR A 64 -18.87 8.21 -15.28
N VAL A 65 -18.03 9.23 -15.48
CA VAL A 65 -18.24 10.23 -16.55
C VAL A 65 -18.02 9.62 -17.94
N VAL A 66 -17.07 8.68 -18.08
CA VAL A 66 -16.68 8.15 -19.41
C VAL A 66 -17.50 6.92 -19.81
N PHE A 67 -17.72 5.98 -18.88
CA PHE A 67 -18.26 4.65 -19.18
C PHE A 67 -19.60 4.36 -18.50
N GLY A 68 -20.10 5.26 -17.66
CA GLY A 68 -21.38 5.10 -16.96
C GLY A 68 -21.30 4.34 -15.63
N GLU A 69 -22.47 3.96 -15.11
CA GLU A 69 -22.62 3.54 -13.72
C GLU A 69 -22.04 2.14 -13.42
N LEU A 70 -22.21 1.16 -14.32
CA LEU A 70 -21.79 -0.22 -14.07
C LEU A 70 -20.27 -0.35 -13.93
N THR A 71 -19.53 0.28 -14.85
CA THR A 71 -18.06 0.27 -14.87
C THR A 71 -17.49 1.07 -13.70
N ALA A 72 -18.11 2.20 -13.35
CA ALA A 72 -17.76 2.96 -12.15
C ALA A 72 -17.98 2.14 -10.87
N TRP A 73 -19.10 1.44 -10.76
CA TRP A 73 -19.41 0.60 -9.61
C TRP A 73 -18.37 -0.52 -9.41
N ILE A 74 -17.98 -1.20 -10.49
CA ILE A 74 -16.90 -2.21 -10.45
C ILE A 74 -15.57 -1.55 -10.04
N ALA A 75 -15.23 -0.41 -10.64
CA ALA A 75 -14.00 0.31 -10.31
C ALA A 75 -13.97 0.75 -8.84
N GLY A 76 -15.12 1.13 -8.25
CA GLY A 76 -15.24 1.46 -6.84
C GLY A 76 -14.93 0.27 -5.93
N TRP A 77 -15.47 -0.91 -6.24
CA TRP A 77 -15.16 -2.13 -5.50
C TRP A 77 -13.68 -2.52 -5.61
N LEU A 78 -13.12 -2.45 -6.81
CA LEU A 78 -11.69 -2.72 -7.03
C LEU A 78 -10.82 -1.74 -6.25
N LEU A 79 -11.19 -0.46 -6.21
CA LEU A 79 -10.47 0.56 -5.46
C LEU A 79 -10.49 0.28 -3.94
N ILE A 80 -11.64 -0.14 -3.39
CA ILE A 80 -11.73 -0.54 -1.98
C ILE A 80 -10.79 -1.72 -1.69
N CYS A 81 -10.82 -2.76 -2.53
CA CYS A 81 -9.94 -3.92 -2.40
C CYS A 81 -8.46 -3.54 -2.53
N GLU A 82 -8.12 -2.67 -3.48
CA GLU A 82 -6.76 -2.16 -3.68
C GLU A 82 -6.25 -1.43 -2.43
N TYR A 83 -7.05 -0.53 -1.85
CA TYR A 83 -6.67 0.15 -0.62
C TYR A 83 -6.53 -0.81 0.56
N MET A 84 -7.42 -1.81 0.70
CA MET A 84 -7.30 -2.83 1.75
C MET A 84 -5.99 -3.62 1.62
N LEU A 85 -5.64 -4.04 0.41
CA LEU A 85 -4.40 -4.76 0.13
C LEU A 85 -3.17 -3.88 0.35
N ALA A 86 -3.19 -2.64 -0.11
CA ALA A 86 -2.10 -1.70 0.05
C ALA A 86 -1.80 -1.43 1.53
N VAL A 87 -2.83 -1.15 2.33
CA VAL A 87 -2.68 -0.87 3.76
C VAL A 87 -2.18 -2.10 4.52
N SER A 88 -2.70 -3.30 4.20
CA SER A 88 -2.23 -4.57 4.78
C SER A 88 -0.75 -4.84 4.47
N SER A 89 -0.34 -4.66 3.20
CA SER A 89 1.04 -4.84 2.77
C SER A 89 2.02 -3.86 3.44
N VAL A 90 1.60 -2.60 3.62
CA VAL A 90 2.41 -1.58 4.31
C VAL A 90 2.57 -1.91 5.80
N ALA A 91 1.51 -2.35 6.47
CA ALA A 91 1.58 -2.74 7.87
C ALA A 91 2.52 -3.94 8.09
N ALA A 92 2.40 -4.98 7.26
CA ALA A 92 3.26 -6.16 7.32
C ALA A 92 4.72 -5.83 7.02
N GLY A 93 4.98 -4.97 6.02
CA GLY A 93 6.34 -4.54 5.70
C GLY A 93 7.00 -3.76 6.83
N TRP A 94 6.25 -2.86 7.50
CA TRP A 94 6.74 -2.13 8.66
C TRP A 94 7.01 -3.05 9.85
N SER A 95 6.11 -4.00 10.10
CA SER A 95 6.27 -5.00 11.15
C SER A 95 7.55 -5.83 11.00
N GLY A 96 7.83 -6.32 9.79
CA GLY A 96 9.07 -7.05 9.51
C GLY A 96 10.33 -6.23 9.81
N TYR A 97 10.34 -4.94 9.45
CA TYR A 97 11.45 -4.05 9.80
C TYR A 97 11.63 -3.87 11.31
N PHE A 98 10.53 -3.65 12.02
CA PHE A 98 10.57 -3.43 13.46
C PHE A 98 11.00 -4.69 14.22
N GLN A 99 10.55 -5.87 13.80
CA GLN A 99 11.00 -7.14 14.36
C GLN A 99 12.50 -7.38 14.12
N GLY A 100 13.01 -7.06 12.93
CA GLY A 100 14.44 -7.10 12.65
C GLY A 100 15.24 -6.18 13.58
N PHE A 101 14.71 -5.00 13.89
CA PHE A 101 15.31 -4.08 14.87
C PHE A 101 15.29 -4.65 16.30
N LEU A 102 14.18 -5.25 16.74
CA LEU A 102 14.05 -5.88 18.07
C LEU A 102 14.98 -7.08 18.24
N SER A 103 15.13 -7.90 17.19
CA SER A 103 16.03 -9.06 17.19
C SER A 103 17.49 -8.62 17.33
N ASN A 104 17.90 -7.50 16.72
CA ASN A 104 19.23 -6.92 16.94
C ASN A 104 19.46 -6.49 18.40
N TRP A 105 18.40 -6.25 19.18
CA TRP A 105 18.47 -5.94 20.61
C TRP A 105 18.24 -7.17 21.52
N GLY A 106 18.14 -8.37 20.94
CA GLY A 106 17.98 -9.63 21.68
C GLY A 106 16.56 -9.90 22.20
N ILE A 107 15.57 -9.12 21.76
CA ILE A 107 14.16 -9.32 22.11
C ILE A 107 13.50 -10.09 20.95
N GLU A 108 13.34 -11.39 21.10
CA GLU A 108 12.64 -12.23 20.12
C GLU A 108 11.17 -12.39 20.52
N LEU A 109 10.28 -12.04 19.60
CA LEU A 109 8.85 -12.29 19.76
C LEU A 109 8.53 -13.76 19.45
N PRO A 110 7.53 -14.35 20.13
CA PRO A 110 7.08 -15.70 19.81
C PRO A 110 6.70 -15.82 18.34
N GLN A 111 7.15 -16.88 17.66
CA GLN A 111 6.95 -17.11 16.22
C GLN A 111 5.47 -17.12 15.80
N ALA A 112 4.53 -17.34 16.72
CA ALA A 112 3.10 -17.22 16.46
C ALA A 112 2.63 -15.79 16.15
N LEU A 113 3.40 -14.77 16.58
CA LEU A 113 3.01 -13.35 16.60
C LEU A 113 3.75 -12.48 15.57
N THR A 114 4.59 -13.08 14.72
CA THR A 114 5.58 -12.37 13.90
C THR A 114 5.14 -12.13 12.46
N ALA A 115 4.14 -12.83 11.93
CA ALA A 115 3.63 -12.59 10.58
C ALA A 115 2.17 -13.03 10.44
N GLY A 116 1.60 -12.83 9.24
CA GLY A 116 0.25 -13.28 8.91
C GLY A 116 0.09 -14.81 9.00
N TYR A 117 -1.16 -15.25 8.95
CA TYR A 117 -1.54 -16.66 9.07
C TYR A 117 -0.81 -17.55 8.06
N ASN A 118 0.13 -18.36 8.56
CA ASN A 118 0.82 -19.40 7.81
C ASN A 118 1.04 -20.64 8.70
N PRO A 119 0.20 -21.69 8.53
CA PRO A 119 0.28 -22.91 9.32
C PRO A 119 1.61 -23.66 9.17
N GLU A 120 2.26 -23.55 8.01
CA GLU A 120 3.54 -24.23 7.72
C GLU A 120 4.71 -23.61 8.48
N GLN A 121 4.60 -22.32 8.86
CA GLN A 121 5.65 -21.58 9.58
C GLN A 121 5.31 -21.33 11.06
N GLY A 122 4.18 -21.87 11.54
CA GLY A 122 3.73 -21.71 12.93
C GLY A 122 3.24 -20.30 13.28
N THR A 123 2.90 -19.50 12.27
CA THR A 123 2.57 -18.08 12.41
C THR A 123 1.07 -17.86 12.30
N TYR A 124 0.47 -17.07 13.20
CA TYR A 124 -0.98 -16.88 13.24
C TYR A 124 -1.39 -15.43 13.00
N ILE A 125 -0.80 -14.48 13.73
CA ILE A 125 -1.22 -13.07 13.71
C ILE A 125 0.02 -12.19 13.81
N ASP A 126 0.11 -11.17 12.97
CA ASP A 126 1.15 -10.16 13.09
C ASP A 126 0.74 -9.11 14.14
N LEU A 127 1.25 -9.25 15.36
CA LEU A 127 0.89 -8.39 16.49
C LEU A 127 1.34 -6.93 16.28
N ILE A 128 2.55 -6.75 15.74
CA ILE A 128 3.12 -5.42 15.53
C ILE A 128 2.37 -4.70 14.40
N ALA A 129 2.08 -5.39 13.30
CA ALA A 129 1.27 -4.81 12.22
C ALA A 129 -0.12 -4.40 12.73
N ALA A 130 -0.78 -5.24 13.53
CA ALA A 130 -2.08 -4.93 14.12
C ALA A 130 -2.04 -3.70 15.04
N LEU A 131 -1.01 -3.59 15.90
CA LEU A 131 -0.83 -2.43 16.78
C LEU A 131 -0.62 -1.13 15.98
N VAL A 132 0.26 -1.16 14.97
CA VAL A 132 0.53 0.02 14.14
C VAL A 132 -0.71 0.44 13.36
N MET A 133 -1.46 -0.52 12.83
CA MET A 133 -2.73 -0.26 12.16
C MET A 133 -3.72 0.45 13.09
N VAL A 134 -3.94 -0.08 14.29
CA VAL A 134 -4.85 0.53 15.26
C VAL A 134 -4.39 1.94 15.64
N LEU A 135 -3.09 2.13 15.90
CA LEU A 135 -2.52 3.44 16.24
C LEU A 135 -2.72 4.47 15.12
N ILE A 136 -2.42 4.09 13.87
CA ILE A 136 -2.59 4.97 12.71
C ILE A 136 -4.08 5.28 12.51
N THR A 137 -4.96 4.28 12.60
CA THR A 137 -6.42 4.49 12.47
C THR A 137 -6.94 5.44 13.55
N LEU A 138 -6.53 5.27 14.80
CA LEU A 138 -6.91 6.18 15.90
C LEU A 138 -6.41 7.60 15.65
N TRP A 139 -5.15 7.74 15.22
CA TRP A 139 -4.56 9.05 14.93
C TRP A 139 -5.26 9.75 13.76
N VAL A 140 -5.50 9.06 12.66
CA VAL A 140 -6.26 9.58 11.50
C VAL A 140 -7.68 9.97 11.91
N THR A 141 -8.33 9.18 12.78
CA THR A 141 -9.68 9.49 13.27
C THR A 141 -9.70 10.76 14.11
N GLN A 142 -8.67 10.99 14.93
CA GLN A 142 -8.54 12.22 15.73
C GLN A 142 -8.33 13.45 14.84
N GLU A 143 -7.46 13.36 13.83
CA GLU A 143 -7.22 14.45 12.88
C GLU A 143 -8.44 14.73 12.01
N ALA A 144 -9.15 13.70 11.57
CA ALA A 144 -10.42 13.85 10.87
C ALA A 144 -11.44 14.61 11.73
N LYS A 145 -11.56 14.27 13.02
CA LYS A 145 -12.50 14.92 13.95
C LYS A 145 -12.20 16.41 14.13
N LYS A 146 -10.92 16.79 14.26
CA LYS A 146 -10.51 18.21 14.39
C LYS A 146 -10.91 19.07 13.18
N ARG A 147 -10.90 18.47 11.98
CA ARG A 147 -11.20 19.16 10.73
C ARG A 147 -12.69 19.46 10.51
N PHE A 148 -13.60 18.75 11.17
CA PHE A 148 -15.04 19.03 11.11
C PHE A 148 -15.50 20.04 12.17
N THR A 149 -14.65 20.38 13.14
CA THR A 149 -14.92 21.35 14.20
C THR A 149 -14.34 22.75 13.94
N THR A 150 -13.65 22.95 12.82
CA THR A 150 -13.06 24.25 12.40
C THR A 150 -13.69 24.67 11.08
#